data_AF-M0JKX7-F1
#
_entry.id   AF-M0JKX7-F1
#
_cell.length_a   1.000
_cell.length_b   1.000
_cell.length_c   1.000
_cell.angle_alpha   90.00
_cell.angle_beta   90.00
_cell.angle_gamma   90.00
#
_symmetry.space_group_name_H-M   'P 1'
#
loop_
_entity.id
_entity.type
_entity.pdbx_description
1 polymer ?
#
loop_
_entity_poly.entity_id
_entity_poly.type
_entity_poly.pdbx_seq_one_letter_code
_entity_poly.pdbx_strand_id
1 'polypeptide(L)'
;MEHTGRCAYEHVFDAADETGTDESPSVWRCPHPASDGTDRCLFHRPVEETRPAVVTEALREAVEDDARPSAFIGGAFERIDLAGATPASDAPLDFRGAMVKSDIDLRDATLDGALRLDRVSVGGAVCMQRLDAPEAVSCRHLQVGDRWVLCEARFDARFDATGFSAETVVATAARFEGGATFRKGAVDADVSVAEAYFGGPAWFSHTRLDGRLDLGSATCDHRLSLAHCRVRGDVVAAAATVDDGLSLEHLTVDGGVDATRLTVDGGIDATTAAFGGRVDCTGLTARGGTVDFTHSAFDGPVYFDNATVEGRALRFRSARFESGPASFVRATVDGGLDLSDVVCSAESPVRLVEAAVEESVICDHARFGDELFCSGVRVARDVDLSDCTVGTLTFGVEIGGRLDFAYAHVTDTAAFGDTVVHGPARFTSARFDADPTLTEATLDDTVAAYDISVERAGGS
;
A
#
# COMPACT_ATOMS: atom_id res chain seq x y z
N MET A 1 45.62 41.13 4.34
CA MET A 1 45.44 40.36 5.58
C MET A 1 44.51 39.23 5.21
N GLU A 2 45.05 38.03 5.01
CA GLU A 2 44.23 36.84 4.80
C GLU A 2 43.48 36.55 6.11
N HIS A 3 42.16 36.54 6.04
CA HIS A 3 41.32 36.19 7.18
C HIS A 3 41.46 34.67 7.39
N THR A 4 42.42 34.23 8.19
CA THR A 4 42.62 32.83 8.59
C THR A 4 41.59 32.41 9.66
N GLY A 5 40.32 32.78 9.44
CA GLY A 5 39.21 32.46 10.33
C GLY A 5 38.42 31.26 9.81
N ARG A 6 37.81 30.49 10.72
CA ARG A 6 36.75 29.54 10.34
C ARG A 6 35.51 30.33 9.92
N CYS A 7 34.67 29.70 9.10
CA CYS A 7 33.35 30.24 8.76
C CYS A 7 32.56 30.57 10.04
N ALA A 8 31.97 31.76 10.09
CA ALA A 8 31.16 32.23 11.21
C ALA A 8 29.74 31.61 11.24
N TYR A 9 29.43 30.64 10.37
CA TYR A 9 28.08 30.06 10.27
C TYR A 9 27.79 29.14 11.45
N GLU A 10 26.64 29.38 12.06
CA GLU A 10 26.10 28.60 13.17
C GLU A 10 24.71 28.11 12.76
N HIS A 11 24.47 26.81 12.91
CA HIS A 11 23.15 26.21 12.70
C HIS A 11 22.55 25.90 14.05
N VAL A 12 21.33 26.39 14.29
CA VAL A 12 20.56 26.06 15.49
C VAL A 12 19.58 24.96 15.12
N PHE A 13 19.65 23.83 15.81
CA PHE A 13 18.66 22.76 15.68
C PHE A 13 17.45 23.11 16.53
N ASP A 14 16.24 23.00 15.97
CA ASP A 14 15.01 23.30 16.71
C ASP A 14 14.71 22.17 17.70
N ALA A 15 14.03 22.45 18.81
CA ALA A 15 13.69 21.45 19.84
C ALA A 15 12.85 20.25 19.33
N ALA A 16 12.25 20.35 18.15
CA ALA A 16 11.58 19.24 17.47
C ALA A 16 12.56 18.24 16.80
N ASP A 17 13.84 18.62 16.64
CA ASP A 17 14.92 17.76 16.16
C ASP A 17 15.33 16.68 17.21
N GLU A 18 14.89 16.80 18.47
CA GLU A 18 15.21 15.86 19.58
C GLU A 18 14.41 14.53 19.57
N THR A 19 13.93 14.06 18.41
CA THR A 19 13.09 12.83 18.35
C THR A 19 13.87 11.52 18.27
N GLY A 20 15.17 11.52 18.57
CA GLY A 20 15.92 10.28 18.77
C GLY A 20 17.35 10.53 19.21
N THR A 21 17.63 10.39 20.51
CA THR A 21 18.95 10.11 21.13
C THR A 21 20.19 10.81 20.55
N ASP A 22 20.06 11.97 19.92
CA ASP A 22 21.18 12.68 19.34
C ASP A 22 21.65 13.71 20.38
N GLU A 23 22.70 13.37 21.14
CA GLU A 23 23.41 14.27 22.08
C GLU A 23 24.20 15.38 21.33
N SER A 24 23.73 15.76 20.14
CA SER A 24 24.33 16.83 19.35
C SER A 24 24.09 18.18 20.06
N PRO A 25 25.11 19.06 20.13
CA PRO A 25 24.93 20.38 20.71
C PRO A 25 23.81 21.13 19.97
N SER A 26 22.99 21.89 20.69
CA SER A 26 21.88 22.68 20.12
C SER A 26 22.32 23.68 19.05
N VAL A 27 23.63 23.99 19.00
CA VAL A 27 24.25 24.85 18.00
C VAL A 27 25.46 24.15 17.38
N TRP A 28 25.42 23.96 16.06
CA TRP A 28 26.56 23.48 15.26
C TRP A 28 27.31 24.65 14.63
N ARG A 29 28.65 24.54 14.53
CA ARG A 29 29.53 25.56 13.94
C ARG A 29 30.25 25.01 12.72
N CYS A 30 30.25 25.77 11.63
CA CYS A 30 30.88 25.35 10.38
C CYS A 30 32.41 25.17 10.54
N PRO A 31 32.97 24.01 10.13
CA PRO A 31 34.40 23.74 10.26
C PRO A 31 35.23 24.30 9.10
N HIS A 32 34.59 24.67 7.98
CA HIS A 32 35.26 25.10 6.76
C HIS A 32 35.92 26.48 6.92
N PRO A 33 37.08 26.72 6.28
CA PRO A 33 37.75 28.02 6.32
C PRO A 33 36.90 29.10 5.64
N ALA A 34 36.95 30.32 6.17
CA ALA A 34 36.35 31.47 5.51
C ALA A 34 37.06 31.77 4.18
N SER A 35 36.33 32.32 3.21
CA SER A 35 36.79 32.50 1.84
C SER A 35 36.71 33.96 1.39
N ASP A 36 37.58 34.37 0.47
CA ASP A 36 37.57 35.66 -0.24
C ASP A 36 37.46 36.91 0.66
N GLY A 37 38.04 36.88 1.86
CA GLY A 37 38.01 38.00 2.81
C GLY A 37 36.65 38.24 3.48
N THR A 38 35.71 37.32 3.30
CA THR A 38 34.43 37.28 4.03
C THR A 38 34.58 36.50 5.33
N ASP A 39 33.56 36.54 6.21
CA ASP A 39 33.47 35.70 7.40
C ASP A 39 32.79 34.35 7.12
N ARG A 40 32.48 34.02 5.86
CA ARG A 40 31.80 32.79 5.43
C ARG A 40 32.69 31.93 4.52
N CYS A 41 32.56 30.61 4.60
CA CYS A 41 33.14 29.72 3.59
C CYS A 41 32.33 29.78 2.28
N LEU A 42 32.86 29.18 1.20
CA LEU A 42 32.20 29.17 -0.11
C LEU A 42 30.77 28.59 -0.07
N PHE A 43 30.50 27.63 0.82
CA PHE A 43 29.19 26.96 0.95
C PHE A 43 28.14 27.76 1.74
N HIS A 44 28.56 28.77 2.51
CA HIS A 44 27.67 29.61 3.34
C HIS A 44 27.58 31.05 2.83
N ARG A 45 27.98 31.28 1.58
CA ARG A 45 27.78 32.53 0.86
C ARG A 45 26.52 32.46 0.00
N PRO A 46 25.83 33.59 -0.24
CA PRO A 46 24.70 33.62 -1.16
C PRO A 46 25.08 33.05 -2.54
N VAL A 47 24.17 32.30 -3.15
CA VAL A 47 24.41 31.65 -4.45
C VAL A 47 24.64 32.68 -5.57
N GLU A 48 24.08 33.89 -5.43
CA GLU A 48 24.25 35.01 -6.36
C GLU A 48 25.66 35.61 -6.33
N GLU A 49 26.40 35.39 -5.23
CA GLU A 49 27.74 35.94 -5.01
C GLU A 49 28.86 34.93 -5.29
N THR A 50 28.50 33.70 -5.65
CA THR A 50 29.44 32.60 -5.92
C THR A 50 29.36 32.13 -7.36
N ARG A 51 30.41 31.47 -7.85
CA ARG A 51 30.42 30.84 -9.17
C ARG A 51 30.11 29.36 -9.01
N PRO A 52 29.03 28.83 -9.60
CA PRO A 52 28.61 27.44 -9.39
C PRO A 52 29.73 26.41 -9.60
N ALA A 53 30.48 26.53 -10.70
CA ALA A 53 31.60 25.61 -11.00
C ALA A 53 32.69 25.60 -9.92
N VAL A 54 32.96 26.75 -9.29
CA VAL A 54 33.97 26.85 -8.21
C VAL A 54 33.44 26.21 -6.92
N VAL A 55 32.16 26.40 -6.61
CA VAL A 55 31.53 25.77 -5.44
C VAL A 55 31.45 24.25 -5.61
N THR A 56 31.09 23.78 -6.80
CA THR A 56 31.07 22.34 -7.13
C THR A 56 32.46 21.72 -6.99
N GLU A 57 33.50 22.34 -7.55
CA GLU A 57 34.87 21.84 -7.41
C GLU A 57 35.31 21.82 -5.94
N ALA A 58 35.06 22.90 -5.20
CA ALA A 58 35.41 22.98 -3.78
C ALA A 58 34.65 21.94 -2.94
N LEU A 59 33.40 21.61 -3.31
CA LEU A 59 32.62 20.56 -2.66
C LEU A 59 33.23 19.19 -2.93
N ARG A 60 33.55 18.88 -4.20
CA ARG A 60 34.20 17.62 -4.57
C ARG A 60 35.54 17.44 -3.85
N GLU A 61 36.39 18.48 -3.88
CA GLU A 61 37.65 18.47 -3.12
C GLU A 61 37.43 18.25 -1.62
N ALA A 62 36.37 18.82 -1.03
CA ALA A 62 36.09 18.64 0.39
C ALA A 62 35.61 17.23 0.75
N VAL A 63 34.95 16.54 -0.18
CA VAL A 63 34.44 15.18 -0.01
C VAL A 63 35.51 14.12 -0.32
N GLU A 64 36.43 14.42 -1.23
CA GLU A 64 37.53 13.54 -1.64
C GLU A 64 38.79 13.66 -0.74
N ASP A 65 38.82 14.63 0.20
CA ASP A 65 39.94 14.88 1.13
C ASP A 65 39.57 14.47 2.57
N ASP A 66 40.13 13.36 3.07
CA ASP A 66 39.93 12.84 4.44
C ASP A 66 40.25 13.84 5.55
N ALA A 67 41.08 14.85 5.28
CA ALA A 67 41.41 15.87 6.28
C ALA A 67 40.30 16.93 6.41
N ARG A 68 39.36 17.00 5.46
CA ARG A 68 38.28 17.98 5.43
C ARG A 68 36.96 17.35 5.90
N PRO A 69 36.21 18.01 6.79
CA PRO A 69 34.92 17.48 7.23
C PRO A 69 33.85 17.52 6.12
N SER A 70 33.20 16.38 5.87
CA SER A 70 32.05 16.21 4.96
C SER A 70 30.73 16.78 5.52
N ALA A 71 30.80 17.92 6.23
CA ALA A 71 29.65 18.57 6.87
C ALA A 71 29.38 19.96 6.25
N PHE A 72 28.22 20.10 5.62
CA PHE A 72 27.78 21.26 4.84
C PHE A 72 26.40 21.78 5.31
N ILE A 73 26.11 21.61 6.60
CA ILE A 73 24.83 21.92 7.25
C ILE A 73 24.43 23.39 7.00
N GLY A 74 23.22 23.61 6.52
CA GLY A 74 22.67 24.93 6.23
C GLY A 74 23.35 25.67 5.07
N GLY A 75 24.12 24.95 4.23
CA GLY A 75 24.77 25.50 3.06
C GLY A 75 23.78 25.93 1.97
N ALA A 76 24.21 26.85 1.12
CA ALA A 76 23.45 27.34 -0.03
C ALA A 76 24.20 26.98 -1.33
N PHE A 77 23.52 26.26 -2.22
CA PHE A 77 24.12 25.72 -3.45
C PHE A 77 23.27 26.05 -4.67
N GLU A 78 23.91 26.41 -5.78
CA GLU A 78 23.21 26.43 -7.08
C GLU A 78 22.84 25.00 -7.50
N ARG A 79 23.77 24.05 -7.33
CA ARG A 79 23.61 22.60 -7.55
C ARG A 79 24.60 21.83 -6.68
N ILE A 80 24.30 20.59 -6.36
CA ILE A 80 25.24 19.63 -5.78
C ILE A 80 25.51 18.56 -6.83
N ASP A 81 26.78 18.39 -7.21
CA ASP A 81 27.18 17.43 -8.25
C ASP A 81 28.30 16.55 -7.72
N LEU A 82 27.89 15.38 -7.27
CA LEU A 82 28.72 14.31 -6.71
C LEU A 82 28.50 13.02 -7.50
N ALA A 83 28.14 13.12 -8.78
CA ALA A 83 28.01 11.96 -9.65
C ALA A 83 29.36 11.22 -9.73
N GLY A 84 29.30 9.89 -9.61
CA GLY A 84 30.46 9.01 -9.60
C GLY A 84 31.42 9.24 -8.42
N ALA A 85 31.01 10.00 -7.40
CA ALA A 85 31.89 10.29 -6.28
C ALA A 85 32.05 9.05 -5.38
N THR A 86 33.25 8.88 -4.86
CA THR A 86 33.58 7.91 -3.81
C THR A 86 34.35 8.68 -2.74
N PRO A 87 33.65 9.23 -1.72
CA PRO A 87 34.29 9.98 -0.65
C PRO A 87 35.45 9.16 -0.05
N ALA A 88 36.55 9.83 0.29
CA ALA A 88 37.70 9.12 0.84
C ALA A 88 37.45 8.64 2.28
N SER A 89 36.53 9.32 2.99
CA SER A 89 36.18 9.07 4.38
C SER A 89 34.82 8.40 4.51
N ASP A 90 34.70 7.50 5.49
CA ASP A 90 33.45 6.90 5.97
C ASP A 90 32.64 7.82 6.89
N ALA A 91 33.09 9.07 7.10
CA ALA A 91 32.36 10.05 7.87
C ALA A 91 31.03 10.41 7.19
N PRO A 92 29.96 10.73 7.96
CA PRO A 92 28.68 11.09 7.39
C PRO A 92 28.78 12.30 6.45
N LEU A 93 28.21 12.17 5.25
CA LEU A 93 28.01 13.26 4.30
C LEU A 93 26.74 14.02 4.69
N ASP A 94 26.93 15.17 5.32
CA ASP A 94 25.87 15.89 6.05
C ASP A 94 25.49 17.22 5.38
N PHE A 95 24.32 17.28 4.77
CA PHE A 95 23.75 18.48 4.15
C PHE A 95 22.52 18.99 4.89
N ARG A 96 22.32 18.62 6.16
CA ARG A 96 21.08 18.98 6.87
C ARG A 96 20.75 20.47 6.77
N GLY A 97 19.50 20.78 6.45
CA GLY A 97 19.00 22.15 6.32
C GLY A 97 19.58 22.95 5.13
N ALA A 98 20.28 22.31 4.19
CA ALA A 98 20.82 23.01 3.02
C ALA A 98 19.71 23.42 2.04
N MET A 99 19.98 24.49 1.29
CA MET A 99 19.14 24.96 0.18
C MET A 99 19.88 24.76 -1.14
N VAL A 100 19.26 24.02 -2.07
CA VAL A 100 19.80 23.74 -3.39
C VAL A 100 18.83 24.30 -4.42
N LYS A 101 19.27 25.26 -5.22
CA LYS A 101 18.37 25.96 -6.16
C LYS A 101 17.97 25.10 -7.36
N SER A 102 18.92 24.32 -7.88
CA SER A 102 18.73 23.39 -8.99
C SER A 102 18.73 21.96 -8.46
N ASP A 103 19.64 21.10 -8.94
CA ASP A 103 19.60 19.66 -8.70
C ASP A 103 20.64 19.18 -7.68
N ILE A 104 20.37 18.03 -7.07
CA ILE A 104 21.36 17.18 -6.42
C ILE A 104 21.60 15.96 -7.30
N ASP A 105 22.83 15.76 -7.74
CA ASP A 105 23.25 14.61 -8.55
C ASP A 105 24.24 13.73 -7.78
N LEU A 106 23.78 12.53 -7.43
CA LEU A 106 24.50 11.45 -6.73
C LEU A 106 24.51 10.17 -7.57
N ARG A 107 24.30 10.28 -8.89
CA ARG A 107 24.29 9.13 -9.78
C ARG A 107 25.62 8.40 -9.75
N ASP A 108 25.57 7.07 -9.73
CA ASP A 108 26.76 6.22 -9.75
C ASP A 108 27.75 6.47 -8.59
N ALA A 109 27.34 7.17 -7.54
CA ALA A 109 28.18 7.43 -6.39
C ALA A 109 28.21 6.21 -5.44
N THR A 110 29.29 6.08 -4.68
CA THR A 110 29.42 5.09 -3.59
C THR A 110 29.74 5.86 -2.31
N LEU A 111 28.87 5.76 -1.30
CA LEU A 111 28.97 6.50 -0.05
C LEU A 111 29.19 5.54 1.12
N ASP A 112 30.45 5.31 1.49
CA ASP A 112 30.81 4.41 2.59
C ASP A 112 30.31 4.92 3.96
N GLY A 113 30.07 6.23 4.08
CA GLY A 113 29.47 6.88 5.24
C GLY A 113 27.99 7.22 5.06
N ALA A 114 27.30 7.48 6.17
CA ALA A 114 25.87 7.83 6.17
C ALA A 114 25.59 9.12 5.36
N LEU A 115 24.45 9.17 4.65
CA LEU A 115 23.99 10.37 3.93
C LEU A 115 22.86 11.05 4.70
N ARG A 116 23.01 12.35 4.99
CA ARG A 116 21.99 13.15 5.69
C ARG A 116 21.52 14.32 4.82
N LEU A 117 20.29 14.21 4.34
CA LEU A 117 19.55 15.22 3.58
C LEU A 117 18.31 15.72 4.35
N ASP A 118 18.34 15.67 5.69
CA ASP A 118 17.19 16.11 6.47
C ASP A 118 16.95 17.62 6.31
N ARG A 119 15.69 18.00 6.13
CA ARG A 119 15.25 19.40 5.97
C ARG A 119 15.93 20.12 4.79
N VAL A 120 16.42 19.38 3.80
CA VAL A 120 16.97 19.95 2.58
C VAL A 120 15.85 20.38 1.65
N SER A 121 15.99 21.55 1.03
CA SER A 121 15.06 22.05 0.02
C SER A 121 15.77 22.14 -1.33
N VAL A 122 15.26 21.42 -2.33
CA VAL A 122 15.84 21.30 -3.68
C VAL A 122 14.83 21.85 -4.66
N GLY A 123 15.20 22.88 -5.42
CA GLY A 123 14.31 23.49 -6.41
C GLY A 123 14.10 22.63 -7.66
N GLY A 124 15.05 21.76 -7.99
CA GLY A 124 14.99 20.80 -9.08
C GLY A 124 14.92 19.35 -8.60
N ALA A 125 15.62 18.47 -9.31
CA ALA A 125 15.59 17.03 -9.09
C ALA A 125 16.65 16.56 -8.07
N VAL A 126 16.37 15.43 -7.41
CA VAL A 126 17.36 14.67 -6.63
C VAL A 126 17.58 13.34 -7.32
N CYS A 127 18.78 13.12 -7.85
CA CYS A 127 19.10 11.92 -8.61
C CYS A 127 20.12 11.04 -7.89
N MET A 128 19.69 9.87 -7.45
CA MET A 128 20.46 8.83 -6.76
C MET A 128 20.47 7.53 -7.58
N GLN A 129 20.34 7.63 -8.91
CA GLN A 129 20.32 6.44 -9.77
C GLN A 129 21.64 5.66 -9.62
N ARG A 130 21.55 4.35 -9.36
CA ARG A 130 22.70 3.48 -9.09
C ARG A 130 23.62 4.00 -7.97
N LEU A 131 23.07 4.74 -7.00
CA LEU A 131 23.77 5.08 -5.77
C LEU A 131 24.00 3.80 -4.96
N ASP A 132 25.21 3.60 -4.44
CA ASP A 132 25.51 2.55 -3.46
C ASP A 132 25.77 3.20 -2.10
N ALA A 133 24.89 2.93 -1.14
CA ALA A 133 24.92 3.51 0.20
C ALA A 133 24.81 2.39 1.26
N PRO A 134 25.95 1.82 1.71
CA PRO A 134 25.97 0.80 2.75
C PRO A 134 25.42 1.29 4.09
N GLU A 135 25.65 2.57 4.42
CA GLU A 135 25.23 3.19 5.67
C GLU A 135 23.89 3.93 5.56
N ALA A 136 23.34 4.34 6.71
CA ALA A 136 21.99 4.91 6.77
C ALA A 136 21.82 6.17 5.90
N VAL A 137 20.69 6.24 5.19
CA VAL A 137 20.30 7.41 4.39
C VAL A 137 19.08 8.06 5.02
N SER A 138 19.23 9.31 5.44
CA SER A 138 18.16 10.09 6.06
C SER A 138 17.76 11.25 5.15
N CYS A 139 16.49 11.31 4.79
CA CYS A 139 15.86 12.31 3.93
C CYS A 139 14.60 12.86 4.62
N ARG A 140 14.63 13.03 5.94
CA ARG A 140 13.47 13.48 6.71
C ARG A 140 13.16 14.92 6.36
N HIS A 141 11.92 15.21 6.00
CA HIS A 141 11.50 16.53 5.54
C HIS A 141 12.29 17.05 4.33
N LEU A 142 12.80 16.15 3.48
CA LEU A 142 13.35 16.50 2.18
C LEU A 142 12.25 17.05 1.28
N GLN A 143 12.49 18.21 0.67
CA GLN A 143 11.59 18.81 -0.31
C GLN A 143 12.28 18.83 -1.68
N VAL A 144 11.68 18.16 -2.66
CA VAL A 144 12.16 18.09 -4.04
C VAL A 144 11.15 18.79 -4.93
N GLY A 145 11.58 19.80 -5.68
CA GLY A 145 10.71 20.61 -6.55
C GLY A 145 10.28 19.90 -7.83
N ASP A 146 10.96 18.81 -8.18
CA ASP A 146 10.72 18.00 -9.39
C ASP A 146 10.83 16.50 -9.02
N ARG A 147 11.58 15.70 -9.79
CA ARG A 147 11.74 14.25 -9.62
C ARG A 147 12.75 13.87 -8.55
N TRP A 148 12.37 12.91 -7.72
CA TRP A 148 13.29 12.15 -6.87
C TRP A 148 13.54 10.77 -7.47
N VAL A 149 14.74 10.55 -7.99
CA VAL A 149 15.13 9.33 -8.70
C VAL A 149 16.06 8.48 -7.84
N LEU A 150 15.69 7.23 -7.61
CA LEU A 150 16.37 6.20 -6.81
C LEU A 150 16.60 4.92 -7.64
N CYS A 151 16.40 4.98 -8.97
CA CYS A 151 16.43 3.79 -9.83
C CYS A 151 17.72 3.00 -9.67
N GLU A 152 17.59 1.67 -9.49
CA GLU A 152 18.72 0.75 -9.32
C GLU A 152 19.68 1.12 -8.17
N ALA A 153 19.27 1.99 -7.24
CA ALA A 153 20.05 2.33 -6.07
C ALA A 153 20.06 1.17 -5.07
N ARG A 154 21.12 1.08 -4.27
CA ARG A 154 21.31 0.08 -3.23
C ARG A 154 21.48 0.78 -1.87
N PHE A 155 20.63 0.42 -0.93
CA PHE A 155 20.64 0.89 0.45
C PHE A 155 20.73 -0.32 1.38
N ASP A 156 21.90 -0.57 1.96
CA ASP A 156 22.10 -1.75 2.81
C ASP A 156 21.55 -1.53 4.22
N ALA A 157 21.73 -0.32 4.74
CA ALA A 157 21.10 0.13 5.97
C ALA A 157 19.73 0.80 5.72
N ARG A 158 19.15 1.37 6.77
CA ARG A 158 17.82 1.98 6.74
C ARG A 158 17.79 3.23 5.86
N PHE A 159 16.77 3.30 5.01
CA PHE A 159 16.39 4.51 4.27
C PHE A 159 15.19 5.19 4.95
N ASP A 160 15.34 6.44 5.41
CA ASP A 160 14.28 7.19 6.11
C ASP A 160 13.88 8.48 5.39
N ALA A 161 12.77 8.40 4.65
CA ALA A 161 12.08 9.53 4.05
C ALA A 161 10.76 9.80 4.78
N THR A 162 10.85 10.28 6.02
CA THR A 162 9.66 10.74 6.77
C THR A 162 9.36 12.21 6.48
N GLY A 163 8.13 12.54 6.10
CA GLY A 163 7.67 13.92 5.93
C GLY A 163 8.18 14.62 4.67
N PHE A 164 8.55 13.85 3.64
CA PHE A 164 9.09 14.35 2.38
C PHE A 164 8.01 14.95 1.45
N SER A 165 8.43 15.74 0.47
CA SER A 165 7.58 16.13 -0.66
C SER A 165 8.35 16.07 -1.99
N ALA A 166 7.70 15.63 -3.06
CA ALA A 166 8.26 15.59 -4.41
C ALA A 166 7.16 15.73 -5.47
N GLU A 167 7.51 16.16 -6.69
CA GLU A 167 6.57 16.04 -7.82
C GLU A 167 6.35 14.58 -8.19
N THR A 168 7.44 13.80 -8.29
CA THR A 168 7.40 12.36 -8.63
C THR A 168 8.52 11.63 -7.90
N VAL A 169 8.26 10.40 -7.44
CA VAL A 169 9.29 9.51 -6.89
C VAL A 169 9.45 8.29 -7.79
N VAL A 170 10.68 8.00 -8.23
CA VAL A 170 10.98 6.87 -9.11
C VAL A 170 12.11 6.03 -8.51
N ALA A 171 11.77 4.89 -7.95
CA ALA A 171 12.66 3.93 -7.29
C ALA A 171 12.56 2.54 -7.96
N THR A 172 12.37 2.52 -9.28
CA THR A 172 12.30 1.28 -10.06
C THR A 172 13.58 0.45 -9.87
N ALA A 173 13.43 -0.83 -9.58
CA ALA A 173 14.54 -1.76 -9.33
C ALA A 173 15.51 -1.33 -8.21
N ALA A 174 15.11 -0.41 -7.32
CA ALA A 174 15.89 -0.06 -6.15
C ALA A 174 15.93 -1.21 -5.13
N ARG A 175 17.01 -1.31 -4.37
CA ARG A 175 17.21 -2.33 -3.32
C ARG A 175 17.31 -1.65 -1.96
N PHE A 176 16.39 -1.95 -1.07
CA PHE A 176 16.36 -1.48 0.32
C PHE A 176 16.54 -2.69 1.26
N GLU A 177 17.78 -3.12 1.47
CA GLU A 177 18.08 -4.32 2.28
C GLU A 177 17.71 -4.06 3.76
N GLY A 178 18.01 -2.88 4.29
CA GLY A 178 17.70 -2.48 5.68
C GLY A 178 16.27 -2.00 5.90
N GLY A 179 15.44 -2.01 4.85
CA GLY A 179 14.08 -1.48 4.86
C GLY A 179 13.99 0.02 4.55
N ALA A 180 12.78 0.45 4.20
CA ALA A 180 12.52 1.81 3.72
C ALA A 180 11.29 2.43 4.40
N THR A 181 11.43 3.69 4.78
CA THR A 181 10.35 4.52 5.30
C THR A 181 10.04 5.63 4.30
N PHE A 182 8.82 5.66 3.76
CA PHE A 182 8.23 6.71 2.94
C PHE A 182 6.94 7.21 3.59
N ARG A 183 7.05 7.73 4.82
CA ARG A 183 5.87 8.03 5.65
C ARG A 183 5.56 9.51 5.66
N LYS A 184 4.27 9.83 5.83
CA LYS A 184 3.80 11.23 5.96
C LYS A 184 4.23 12.12 4.79
N GLY A 185 4.46 11.54 3.62
CA GLY A 185 4.89 12.27 2.44
C GLY A 185 3.72 12.89 1.68
N ALA A 186 4.06 13.79 0.75
CA ALA A 186 3.15 14.30 -0.27
C ALA A 186 3.81 14.19 -1.65
N VAL A 187 3.16 13.52 -2.60
CA VAL A 187 3.64 13.40 -3.98
C VAL A 187 2.55 13.87 -4.93
N ASP A 188 2.87 14.86 -5.77
CA ASP A 188 1.88 15.54 -6.62
C ASP A 188 1.53 14.73 -7.88
N ALA A 189 2.43 13.85 -8.33
CA ALA A 189 2.20 12.92 -9.42
C ALA A 189 2.47 11.48 -8.94
N ASP A 190 3.30 10.73 -9.66
CA ASP A 190 3.41 9.29 -9.50
C ASP A 190 4.52 8.88 -8.50
N VAL A 191 4.30 7.75 -7.85
CA VAL A 191 5.33 7.01 -7.11
C VAL A 191 5.48 5.65 -7.77
N SER A 192 6.68 5.35 -8.27
CA SER A 192 7.01 4.02 -8.79
C SER A 192 8.12 3.38 -7.97
N VAL A 193 7.85 2.22 -7.41
CA VAL A 193 8.77 1.27 -6.78
C VAL A 193 8.65 -0.10 -7.47
N ALA A 194 8.28 -0.09 -8.76
CA ALA A 194 8.16 -1.29 -9.57
C ALA A 194 9.49 -2.05 -9.61
N GLU A 195 9.44 -3.37 -9.50
CA GLU A 195 10.61 -4.26 -9.45
C GLU A 195 11.59 -3.97 -8.28
N ALA A 196 11.22 -3.10 -7.34
CA ALA A 196 12.04 -2.83 -6.17
C ALA A 196 12.07 -4.04 -5.23
N TYR A 197 13.19 -4.17 -4.52
CA TYR A 197 13.38 -5.19 -3.49
C TYR A 197 13.49 -4.54 -2.12
N PHE A 198 12.68 -5.00 -1.17
CA PHE A 198 12.69 -4.58 0.22
C PHE A 198 13.06 -5.79 1.09
N GLY A 199 14.34 -5.89 1.44
CA GLY A 199 14.85 -6.91 2.37
C GLY A 199 14.54 -6.60 3.83
N GLY A 200 14.08 -5.38 4.12
CA GLY A 200 13.52 -4.95 5.40
C GLY A 200 12.09 -4.42 5.24
N PRO A 201 11.41 -4.02 6.32
CA PRO A 201 10.06 -3.48 6.25
C PRO A 201 9.91 -2.25 5.33
N ALA A 202 8.81 -2.19 4.58
CA ALA A 202 8.48 -1.09 3.67
C ALA A 202 7.25 -0.31 4.16
N TRP A 203 7.45 0.95 4.55
CA TRP A 203 6.40 1.77 5.18
C TRP A 203 6.05 2.99 4.33
N PHE A 204 4.91 2.96 3.65
CA PHE A 204 4.37 4.13 2.95
C PHE A 204 3.31 4.89 3.76
N SER A 205 3.03 4.45 4.99
CA SER A 205 1.87 4.90 5.76
C SER A 205 1.74 6.42 5.93
N HIS A 206 0.49 6.88 5.93
CA HIS A 206 0.11 8.31 6.02
C HIS A 206 0.61 9.20 4.88
N THR A 207 0.96 8.63 3.73
CA THR A 207 1.40 9.40 2.56
C THR A 207 0.22 9.73 1.65
N ARG A 208 0.25 10.92 1.05
CA ARG A 208 -0.73 11.38 0.05
C ARG A 208 -0.09 11.38 -1.33
N LEU A 209 -0.78 10.78 -2.28
CA LEU A 209 -0.35 10.63 -3.66
C LEU A 209 -1.47 11.12 -4.58
N ASP A 210 -1.18 12.13 -5.38
CA ASP A 210 -2.14 12.70 -6.33
C ASP A 210 -2.15 11.93 -7.66
N GLY A 211 -1.10 11.15 -7.95
CA GLY A 211 -1.02 10.23 -9.07
C GLY A 211 -1.10 8.76 -8.67
N ARG A 212 -0.47 7.90 -9.49
CA ARG A 212 -0.43 6.44 -9.36
C ARG A 212 0.65 5.99 -8.39
N LEU A 213 0.35 4.90 -7.66
CA LEU A 213 1.33 4.11 -6.92
C LEU A 213 1.62 2.81 -7.66
N ASP A 214 2.85 2.62 -8.14
CA ASP A 214 3.28 1.41 -8.84
C ASP A 214 4.26 0.59 -7.99
N LEU A 215 3.79 -0.56 -7.52
CA LEU A 215 4.49 -1.63 -6.80
C LEU A 215 4.61 -2.90 -7.67
N GLY A 216 4.38 -2.81 -8.99
CA GLY A 216 4.34 -3.96 -9.87
C GLY A 216 5.63 -4.77 -9.81
N SER A 217 5.50 -6.09 -9.62
CA SER A 217 6.62 -7.03 -9.44
C SER A 217 7.61 -6.67 -8.33
N ALA A 218 7.24 -5.83 -7.37
CA ALA A 218 8.07 -5.56 -6.20
C ALA A 218 8.12 -6.79 -5.28
N THR A 219 9.25 -6.99 -4.61
CA THR A 219 9.43 -8.07 -3.63
C THR A 219 9.70 -7.47 -2.26
N CYS A 220 8.88 -7.85 -1.28
CA CYS A 220 9.01 -7.45 0.11
C CYS A 220 9.15 -8.70 0.97
N ASP A 221 10.34 -8.95 1.51
CA ASP A 221 10.61 -10.09 2.41
C ASP A 221 9.96 -9.87 3.80
N HIS A 222 9.51 -8.65 4.06
CA HIS A 222 8.83 -8.25 5.28
C HIS A 222 7.55 -7.46 4.98
N ARG A 223 6.90 -7.01 6.05
CA ARG A 223 5.67 -6.23 6.00
C ARG A 223 5.76 -5.05 5.03
N LEU A 224 4.76 -4.96 4.16
CA LEU A 224 4.45 -3.77 3.37
C LEU A 224 3.22 -3.08 3.99
N SER A 225 3.36 -1.79 4.31
CA SER A 225 2.27 -1.00 4.88
C SER A 225 1.95 0.22 4.02
N LEU A 226 0.73 0.23 3.47
CA LEU A 226 0.06 1.38 2.84
C LEU A 226 -1.01 1.98 3.77
N ALA A 227 -0.97 1.66 5.07
CA ALA A 227 -1.99 2.08 6.03
C ALA A 227 -2.16 3.61 6.05
N HIS A 228 -3.41 4.07 6.10
CA HIS A 228 -3.78 5.49 6.08
C HIS A 228 -3.25 6.29 4.87
N CYS A 229 -2.84 5.63 3.79
CA CYS A 229 -2.48 6.34 2.57
C CYS A 229 -3.73 6.83 1.84
N ARG A 230 -3.55 7.87 1.03
CA ARG A 230 -4.57 8.34 0.08
C ARG A 230 -3.94 8.41 -1.29
N VAL A 231 -4.49 7.68 -2.24
CA VAL A 231 -4.02 7.61 -3.63
C VAL A 231 -5.16 8.08 -4.52
N ARG A 232 -4.98 9.18 -5.24
CA ARG A 232 -6.00 9.67 -6.19
C ARG A 232 -5.99 8.89 -7.51
N GLY A 233 -4.81 8.42 -7.93
CA GLY A 233 -4.68 7.55 -9.09
C GLY A 233 -4.87 6.08 -8.75
N ASP A 234 -4.31 5.23 -9.61
CA ASP A 234 -4.36 3.77 -9.45
C ASP A 234 -3.28 3.27 -8.47
N VAL A 235 -3.54 2.12 -7.85
CA VAL A 235 -2.54 1.32 -7.15
C VAL A 235 -2.28 0.04 -7.94
N VAL A 236 -1.04 -0.17 -8.37
CA VAL A 236 -0.64 -1.38 -9.12
C VAL A 236 0.30 -2.20 -8.25
N ALA A 237 -0.13 -3.37 -7.83
CA ALA A 237 0.65 -4.37 -7.09
C ALA A 237 0.68 -5.71 -7.87
N ALA A 238 0.44 -5.66 -9.17
CA ALA A 238 0.41 -6.83 -10.04
C ALA A 238 1.74 -7.62 -9.95
N ALA A 239 1.64 -8.92 -9.72
CA ALA A 239 2.75 -9.85 -9.56
C ALA A 239 3.76 -9.50 -8.45
N ALA A 240 3.42 -8.61 -7.52
CA ALA A 240 4.26 -8.34 -6.35
C ALA A 240 4.22 -9.52 -5.35
N THR A 241 5.23 -9.59 -4.48
CA THR A 241 5.31 -10.57 -3.39
C THR A 241 5.55 -9.88 -2.06
N VAL A 242 4.81 -10.30 -1.01
CA VAL A 242 4.96 -9.77 0.36
C VAL A 242 4.96 -10.93 1.35
N ASP A 243 6.07 -11.17 2.04
CA ASP A 243 6.25 -12.40 2.82
C ASP A 243 5.77 -12.30 4.29
N ASP A 244 5.57 -11.08 4.81
CA ASP A 244 5.15 -10.84 6.22
C ASP A 244 4.00 -9.82 6.35
N GLY A 245 3.01 -10.00 5.50
CA GLY A 245 1.71 -9.34 5.55
C GLY A 245 1.65 -7.98 4.87
N LEU A 246 0.47 -7.71 4.32
CA LEU A 246 0.13 -6.46 3.64
C LEU A 246 -0.90 -5.68 4.44
N SER A 247 -0.56 -4.47 4.86
CA SER A 247 -1.47 -3.59 5.59
C SER A 247 -1.95 -2.45 4.68
N LEU A 248 -3.26 -2.46 4.40
CA LEU A 248 -4.06 -1.49 3.66
C LEU A 248 -5.12 -0.83 4.58
N GLU A 249 -4.96 -0.95 5.90
CA GLU A 249 -5.87 -0.40 6.90
C GLU A 249 -6.12 1.09 6.63
N HIS A 250 -7.40 1.50 6.57
CA HIS A 250 -7.79 2.88 6.29
C HIS A 250 -7.20 3.47 4.98
N LEU A 251 -6.80 2.63 4.02
CA LEU A 251 -6.38 3.08 2.69
C LEU A 251 -7.57 3.69 1.95
N THR A 252 -7.33 4.79 1.23
CA THR A 252 -8.29 5.34 0.25
C THR A 252 -7.64 5.37 -1.12
N VAL A 253 -8.29 4.76 -2.11
CA VAL A 253 -7.88 4.81 -3.52
C VAL A 253 -9.05 5.33 -4.34
N ASP A 254 -8.90 6.48 -4.99
CA ASP A 254 -9.97 7.02 -5.86
C ASP A 254 -9.97 6.29 -7.23
N GLY A 255 -8.79 5.86 -7.71
CA GLY A 255 -8.63 5.04 -8.91
C GLY A 255 -8.83 3.53 -8.68
N GLY A 256 -8.32 2.72 -9.59
CA GLY A 256 -8.36 1.26 -9.52
C GLY A 256 -7.22 0.65 -8.71
N VAL A 257 -7.41 -0.58 -8.25
CA VAL A 257 -6.40 -1.43 -7.64
C VAL A 257 -6.18 -2.65 -8.52
N ASP A 258 -4.97 -2.79 -9.08
CA ASP A 258 -4.53 -3.99 -9.78
C ASP A 258 -3.63 -4.81 -8.85
N ALA A 259 -4.19 -5.85 -8.23
CA ALA A 259 -3.50 -6.84 -7.41
C ALA A 259 -3.44 -8.20 -8.13
N THR A 260 -3.44 -8.20 -9.47
CA THR A 260 -3.46 -9.44 -10.24
C THR A 260 -2.21 -10.26 -9.97
N ARG A 261 -2.38 -11.54 -9.62
CA ARG A 261 -1.29 -12.46 -9.25
C ARG A 261 -0.38 -11.95 -8.12
N LEU A 262 -0.89 -11.06 -7.26
CA LEU A 262 -0.23 -10.69 -6.02
C LEU A 262 -0.07 -11.95 -5.14
N THR A 263 1.08 -12.10 -4.49
CA THR A 263 1.30 -13.14 -3.47
C THR A 263 1.57 -12.49 -2.13
N VAL A 264 0.81 -12.86 -1.10
CA VAL A 264 0.99 -12.35 0.27
C VAL A 264 1.00 -13.50 1.27
N ASP A 265 2.10 -13.66 1.98
CA ASP A 265 2.16 -14.47 3.19
C ASP A 265 1.92 -13.56 4.41
N GLY A 266 1.35 -14.09 5.49
CA GLY A 266 1.04 -13.31 6.70
C GLY A 266 -0.28 -12.53 6.68
N GLY A 267 -1.02 -12.57 5.56
CA GLY A 267 -2.37 -12.02 5.43
C GLY A 267 -2.44 -10.58 4.90
N ILE A 268 -3.66 -10.16 4.58
CA ILE A 268 -3.98 -8.83 4.05
C ILE A 268 -4.99 -8.17 4.99
N ASP A 269 -4.65 -7.02 5.52
CA ASP A 269 -5.55 -6.20 6.34
C ASP A 269 -5.96 -4.95 5.55
N ALA A 270 -7.15 -4.97 4.97
CA ALA A 270 -7.80 -3.86 4.27
C ALA A 270 -9.03 -3.37 5.04
N THR A 271 -9.01 -3.52 6.36
CA THR A 271 -10.12 -3.08 7.20
C THR A 271 -10.36 -1.59 7.03
N THR A 272 -11.63 -1.21 6.86
CA THR A 272 -12.08 0.17 6.65
C THR A 272 -11.45 0.90 5.45
N ALA A 273 -10.90 0.16 4.47
CA ALA A 273 -10.42 0.73 3.24
C ALA A 273 -11.57 1.19 2.32
N ALA A 274 -11.31 2.18 1.47
CA ALA A 274 -12.27 2.70 0.50
C ALA A 274 -11.66 2.67 -0.90
N PHE A 275 -12.38 2.05 -1.85
CA PHE A 275 -11.94 1.85 -3.23
C PHE A 275 -12.96 2.46 -4.18
N GLY A 276 -12.58 3.56 -4.83
CA GLY A 276 -13.42 4.30 -5.79
C GLY A 276 -13.51 3.63 -7.16
N GLY A 277 -12.45 2.91 -7.57
CA GLY A 277 -12.38 2.19 -8.84
C GLY A 277 -12.44 0.67 -8.70
N ARG A 278 -12.14 -0.02 -9.81
CA ARG A 278 -12.09 -1.48 -9.90
C ARG A 278 -11.02 -2.04 -8.96
N VAL A 279 -11.34 -3.10 -8.21
CA VAL A 279 -10.39 -3.89 -7.43
C VAL A 279 -10.20 -5.25 -8.09
N ASP A 280 -9.02 -5.51 -8.66
CA ASP A 280 -8.71 -6.75 -9.37
C ASP A 280 -7.67 -7.59 -8.61
N CYS A 281 -8.15 -8.58 -7.86
CA CYS A 281 -7.38 -9.59 -7.15
C CYS A 281 -7.33 -10.92 -7.94
N THR A 282 -7.51 -10.89 -9.26
CA THR A 282 -7.51 -12.11 -10.08
C THR A 282 -6.19 -12.87 -9.93
N GLY A 283 -6.26 -14.15 -9.55
CA GLY A 283 -5.09 -14.99 -9.31
C GLY A 283 -4.29 -14.62 -8.05
N LEU A 284 -4.84 -13.81 -7.13
CA LEU A 284 -4.26 -13.55 -5.81
C LEU A 284 -3.95 -14.86 -5.10
N THR A 285 -2.78 -14.96 -4.47
CA THR A 285 -2.44 -16.03 -3.53
C THR A 285 -2.17 -15.44 -2.15
N ALA A 286 -2.96 -15.83 -1.15
CA ALA A 286 -2.78 -15.36 0.23
C ALA A 286 -2.59 -16.55 1.19
N ARG A 287 -1.50 -16.55 1.96
CA ARG A 287 -1.16 -17.65 2.88
C ARG A 287 -0.94 -17.16 4.31
N GLY A 288 -1.09 -18.08 5.28
CA GLY A 288 -0.64 -17.88 6.67
C GLY A 288 -1.40 -16.84 7.51
N GLY A 289 -2.33 -16.09 6.92
CA GLY A 289 -3.10 -15.02 7.59
C GLY A 289 -4.54 -14.93 7.12
N THR A 290 -5.29 -13.91 7.56
CA THR A 290 -6.63 -13.60 7.06
C THR A 290 -6.51 -12.60 5.91
N VAL A 291 -7.41 -12.67 4.93
CA VAL A 291 -7.66 -11.58 3.98
C VAL A 291 -8.91 -10.84 4.47
N ASP A 292 -8.74 -9.63 5.01
CA ASP A 292 -9.77 -8.93 5.77
C ASP A 292 -10.13 -7.58 5.14
N PHE A 293 -11.36 -7.48 4.63
CA PHE A 293 -11.98 -6.28 4.07
C PHE A 293 -13.16 -5.81 4.96
N THR A 294 -13.15 -6.13 6.25
CA THR A 294 -14.22 -5.74 7.17
C THR A 294 -14.41 -4.21 7.18
N HIS A 295 -15.66 -3.75 7.09
CA HIS A 295 -16.04 -2.33 7.00
C HIS A 295 -15.49 -1.56 5.79
N SER A 296 -15.03 -2.24 4.74
CA SER A 296 -14.57 -1.58 3.52
C SER A 296 -15.74 -1.12 2.62
N ALA A 297 -15.44 -0.18 1.73
CA ALA A 297 -16.38 0.30 0.71
C ALA A 297 -15.78 0.14 -0.69
N PHE A 298 -16.59 -0.36 -1.63
CA PHE A 298 -16.24 -0.57 -3.03
C PHE A 298 -17.27 0.16 -3.91
N ASP A 299 -16.83 1.19 -4.62
CA ASP A 299 -17.66 1.94 -5.57
C ASP A 299 -17.48 1.46 -7.03
N GLY A 300 -16.59 0.48 -7.23
CA GLY A 300 -16.34 -0.20 -8.50
C GLY A 300 -16.32 -1.72 -8.36
N PRO A 301 -16.21 -2.44 -9.50
CA PRO A 301 -16.29 -3.90 -9.52
C PRO A 301 -15.09 -4.56 -8.83
N VAL A 302 -15.34 -5.71 -8.20
CA VAL A 302 -14.37 -6.45 -7.39
C VAL A 302 -14.19 -7.85 -7.95
N TYR A 303 -12.95 -8.28 -8.20
CA TYR A 303 -12.64 -9.58 -8.79
C TYR A 303 -11.66 -10.36 -7.91
N PHE A 304 -12.06 -11.55 -7.45
CA PHE A 304 -11.24 -12.57 -6.80
C PHE A 304 -11.18 -13.83 -7.66
N ASP A 305 -11.31 -13.69 -8.97
CA ASP A 305 -11.38 -14.82 -9.89
C ASP A 305 -10.05 -15.60 -9.86
N ASN A 306 -10.12 -16.91 -9.71
CA ASN A 306 -8.97 -17.81 -9.55
C ASN A 306 -8.06 -17.44 -8.36
N ALA A 307 -8.56 -16.67 -7.38
CA ALA A 307 -7.81 -16.38 -6.16
C ALA A 307 -7.75 -17.63 -5.27
N THR A 308 -6.62 -17.81 -4.58
CA THR A 308 -6.39 -18.87 -3.60
C THR A 308 -6.09 -18.23 -2.24
N VAL A 309 -6.95 -18.47 -1.26
CA VAL A 309 -6.77 -18.04 0.12
C VAL A 309 -6.57 -19.28 0.98
N GLU A 310 -5.30 -19.66 1.16
CA GLU A 310 -4.85 -20.74 2.07
C GLU A 310 -4.86 -20.28 3.55
N GLY A 311 -5.30 -19.04 3.76
CA GLY A 311 -5.40 -18.36 5.03
C GLY A 311 -6.57 -18.80 5.90
N ARG A 312 -6.75 -18.12 7.04
CA ARG A 312 -7.81 -18.45 8.00
C ARG A 312 -9.22 -18.13 7.51
N ALA A 313 -9.37 -17.06 6.72
CA ALA A 313 -10.64 -16.61 6.18
C ALA A 313 -10.43 -15.54 5.11
N LEU A 314 -11.44 -15.40 4.25
CA LEU A 314 -11.69 -14.24 3.43
C LEU A 314 -12.91 -13.51 4.00
N ARG A 315 -12.74 -12.26 4.46
CA ARG A 315 -13.79 -11.52 5.18
C ARG A 315 -14.14 -10.22 4.49
N PHE A 316 -15.44 -9.96 4.40
CA PHE A 316 -16.05 -8.71 3.94
C PHE A 316 -17.13 -8.26 4.92
N ARG A 317 -17.02 -8.63 6.20
CA ARG A 317 -18.04 -8.32 7.20
C ARG A 317 -18.38 -6.82 7.19
N SER A 318 -19.67 -6.51 7.08
CA SER A 318 -20.17 -5.14 7.01
C SER A 318 -19.57 -4.29 5.89
N ALA A 319 -19.05 -4.90 4.82
CA ALA A 319 -18.58 -4.19 3.64
C ALA A 319 -19.75 -3.69 2.78
N ARG A 320 -19.48 -2.68 1.96
CA ARG A 320 -20.46 -2.10 1.03
C ARG A 320 -19.98 -2.20 -0.40
N PHE A 321 -20.84 -2.70 -1.28
CA PHE A 321 -20.60 -2.80 -2.72
C PHE A 321 -21.62 -1.92 -3.44
N GLU A 322 -21.21 -0.73 -3.85
CA GLU A 322 -22.12 0.31 -4.36
C GLU A 322 -22.29 0.25 -5.88
N SER A 323 -21.26 -0.13 -6.64
CA SER A 323 -21.40 -0.33 -8.10
C SER A 323 -20.48 -1.42 -8.66
N GLY A 324 -21.02 -2.22 -9.58
CA GLY A 324 -20.28 -3.26 -10.30
C GLY A 324 -20.24 -4.61 -9.57
N PRO A 325 -20.05 -5.72 -10.31
CA PRO A 325 -20.11 -7.06 -9.72
C PRO A 325 -18.98 -7.32 -8.72
N ALA A 326 -19.28 -8.13 -7.70
CA ALA A 326 -18.29 -8.82 -6.89
C ALA A 326 -18.18 -10.28 -7.35
N SER A 327 -17.03 -10.66 -7.89
CA SER A 327 -16.82 -11.93 -8.60
C SER A 327 -15.81 -12.82 -7.87
N PHE A 328 -16.16 -14.09 -7.68
CA PHE A 328 -15.35 -15.13 -7.05
C PHE A 328 -15.32 -16.39 -7.93
N VAL A 329 -15.10 -16.23 -9.23
CA VAL A 329 -15.11 -17.35 -10.20
C VAL A 329 -13.87 -18.22 -9.98
N ARG A 330 -14.06 -19.51 -9.67
CA ARG A 330 -12.99 -20.47 -9.37
C ARG A 330 -12.07 -20.02 -8.23
N ALA A 331 -12.61 -19.26 -7.27
CA ALA A 331 -11.88 -18.92 -6.05
C ALA A 331 -11.84 -20.14 -5.11
N THR A 332 -10.69 -20.36 -4.47
CA THR A 332 -10.50 -21.39 -3.43
C THR A 332 -10.19 -20.71 -2.12
N VAL A 333 -10.93 -21.05 -1.06
CA VAL A 333 -10.73 -20.54 0.29
C VAL A 333 -10.64 -21.73 1.25
N ASP A 334 -9.46 -21.99 1.79
CA ASP A 334 -9.24 -23.07 2.77
C ASP A 334 -9.88 -22.73 4.13
N GLY A 335 -10.06 -21.43 4.38
CA GLY A 335 -10.79 -20.90 5.52
C GLY A 335 -12.28 -20.68 5.26
N GLY A 336 -12.90 -19.82 6.08
CA GLY A 336 -14.29 -19.38 5.86
C GLY A 336 -14.39 -18.19 4.92
N LEU A 337 -15.52 -18.08 4.22
CA LEU A 337 -15.93 -16.86 3.50
C LEU A 337 -17.00 -16.14 4.32
N ASP A 338 -16.65 -14.98 4.87
CA ASP A 338 -17.54 -14.17 5.72
C ASP A 338 -18.01 -12.94 4.93
N LEU A 339 -19.28 -12.94 4.57
CA LEU A 339 -20.07 -11.88 3.97
C LEU A 339 -21.17 -11.40 4.95
N SER A 340 -21.02 -11.59 6.26
CA SER A 340 -21.99 -11.12 7.26
C SER A 340 -22.21 -9.61 7.13
N ASP A 341 -23.46 -9.16 7.26
CA ASP A 341 -23.84 -7.74 7.24
C ASP A 341 -23.46 -6.97 5.97
N VAL A 342 -23.09 -7.63 4.86
CA VAL A 342 -22.75 -6.91 3.62
C VAL A 342 -23.98 -6.19 3.07
N VAL A 343 -23.75 -5.04 2.43
CA VAL A 343 -24.78 -4.32 1.68
C VAL A 343 -24.30 -4.19 0.24
N CYS A 344 -24.98 -4.85 -0.67
CA CYS A 344 -24.76 -4.75 -2.10
C CYS A 344 -25.92 -3.99 -2.73
N SER A 345 -25.61 -2.97 -3.53
CA SER A 345 -26.63 -2.27 -4.32
C SER A 345 -27.20 -3.19 -5.41
N ALA A 346 -28.27 -2.74 -6.08
CA ALA A 346 -28.82 -3.46 -7.23
C ALA A 346 -27.88 -3.49 -8.45
N GLU A 347 -26.84 -2.64 -8.47
CA GLU A 347 -25.83 -2.62 -9.53
C GLU A 347 -24.60 -3.48 -9.19
N SER A 348 -24.63 -4.15 -8.03
CA SER A 348 -23.51 -4.89 -7.47
C SER A 348 -23.85 -6.36 -7.21
N PRO A 349 -24.14 -7.15 -8.26
CA PRO A 349 -24.43 -8.57 -8.08
C PRO A 349 -23.20 -9.33 -7.56
N VAL A 350 -23.44 -10.33 -6.71
CA VAL A 350 -22.41 -11.18 -6.13
C VAL A 350 -22.41 -12.53 -6.85
N ARG A 351 -21.27 -12.93 -7.42
CA ARG A 351 -21.13 -14.15 -8.22
C ARG A 351 -20.10 -15.09 -7.63
N LEU A 352 -20.54 -16.26 -7.17
CA LEU A 352 -19.71 -17.39 -6.80
C LEU A 352 -19.92 -18.49 -7.84
N VAL A 353 -18.90 -18.77 -8.66
CA VAL A 353 -19.02 -19.75 -9.74
C VAL A 353 -17.85 -20.71 -9.65
N GLU A 354 -18.12 -22.00 -9.56
CA GLU A 354 -17.08 -23.04 -9.42
C GLU A 354 -16.10 -22.78 -8.24
N ALA A 355 -16.58 -22.08 -7.21
CA ALA A 355 -15.79 -21.75 -6.03
C ALA A 355 -15.77 -22.91 -5.02
N ALA A 356 -14.69 -23.03 -4.25
CA ALA A 356 -14.57 -24.01 -3.17
C ALA A 356 -14.23 -23.32 -1.85
N VAL A 357 -14.96 -23.66 -0.79
CA VAL A 357 -14.75 -23.16 0.58
C VAL A 357 -14.67 -24.35 1.53
N GLU A 358 -13.52 -24.57 2.16
CA GLU A 358 -13.28 -25.73 3.04
C GLU A 358 -13.85 -25.53 4.44
N GLU A 359 -14.25 -24.32 4.81
CA GLU A 359 -15.01 -24.05 6.03
C GLU A 359 -16.46 -23.65 5.70
N SER A 360 -16.96 -22.61 6.36
CA SER A 360 -18.33 -22.12 6.19
C SER A 360 -18.38 -20.89 5.30
N VAL A 361 -19.49 -20.73 4.57
CA VAL A 361 -19.89 -19.47 3.94
C VAL A 361 -20.95 -18.82 4.83
N ILE A 362 -20.66 -17.63 5.33
CA ILE A 362 -21.55 -16.91 6.25
C ILE A 362 -21.99 -15.63 5.57
N CYS A 363 -23.29 -15.46 5.37
CA CYS A 363 -23.91 -14.29 4.77
C CYS A 363 -24.94 -13.66 5.71
N ASP A 364 -24.97 -14.00 7.01
CA ASP A 364 -26.06 -13.56 7.90
C ASP A 364 -26.26 -12.04 7.91
N HIS A 365 -27.52 -11.60 7.94
CA HIS A 365 -27.90 -10.18 7.90
C HIS A 365 -27.47 -9.41 6.63
N ALA A 366 -27.01 -10.11 5.58
CA ALA A 366 -26.63 -9.49 4.32
C ALA A 366 -27.83 -8.99 3.51
N ARG A 367 -27.57 -7.95 2.70
CA ARG A 367 -28.52 -7.42 1.71
C ARG A 367 -27.89 -7.47 0.33
N PHE A 368 -28.46 -8.27 -0.57
CA PHE A 368 -28.09 -8.35 -1.97
C PHE A 368 -29.20 -7.68 -2.79
N GLY A 369 -28.97 -6.44 -3.22
CA GLY A 369 -30.00 -5.60 -3.83
C GLY A 369 -30.55 -6.08 -5.17
N ASP A 370 -29.79 -6.91 -5.89
CA ASP A 370 -30.22 -7.57 -7.13
C ASP A 370 -29.89 -9.07 -7.04
N GLU A 371 -28.72 -9.51 -7.51
CA GLU A 371 -28.44 -10.93 -7.66
C GLU A 371 -27.41 -11.47 -6.66
N LEU A 372 -27.73 -12.63 -6.05
CA LEU A 372 -26.74 -13.57 -5.52
C LEU A 372 -26.72 -14.81 -6.42
N PHE A 373 -25.65 -14.98 -7.17
CA PHE A 373 -25.48 -16.06 -8.14
C PHE A 373 -24.43 -17.05 -7.67
N CYS A 374 -24.87 -18.21 -7.22
CA CYS A 374 -24.03 -19.35 -6.86
C CYS A 374 -24.26 -20.48 -7.86
N SER A 375 -23.19 -20.97 -8.52
CA SER A 375 -23.28 -22.08 -9.47
C SER A 375 -22.05 -22.97 -9.39
N GLY A 376 -22.25 -24.27 -9.12
CA GLY A 376 -21.17 -25.24 -8.99
C GLY A 376 -20.26 -24.96 -7.79
N VAL A 377 -20.79 -24.34 -6.74
CA VAL A 377 -20.03 -23.98 -5.53
C VAL A 377 -19.98 -25.18 -4.58
N ARG A 378 -18.84 -25.42 -3.93
CA ARG A 378 -18.69 -26.43 -2.88
C ARG A 378 -18.35 -25.76 -1.55
N VAL A 379 -19.07 -26.16 -0.50
CA VAL A 379 -18.84 -25.70 0.87
C VAL A 379 -18.76 -26.91 1.78
N ALA A 380 -17.61 -27.14 2.42
CA ALA A 380 -17.41 -28.36 3.19
C ALA A 380 -18.16 -28.35 4.54
N ARG A 381 -18.37 -27.17 5.13
CA ARG A 381 -19.19 -27.01 6.35
C ARG A 381 -20.53 -26.36 6.05
N ASP A 382 -20.79 -25.21 6.65
CA ASP A 382 -22.13 -24.64 6.74
C ASP A 382 -22.29 -23.48 5.76
N VAL A 383 -23.52 -23.30 5.27
CA VAL A 383 -23.93 -22.07 4.60
C VAL A 383 -25.03 -21.40 5.44
N ASP A 384 -24.74 -20.17 5.87
CA ASP A 384 -25.66 -19.37 6.68
C ASP A 384 -26.14 -18.15 5.88
N LEU A 385 -27.41 -18.16 5.50
CA LEU A 385 -28.14 -17.08 4.85
C LEU A 385 -29.27 -16.56 5.77
N SER A 386 -29.12 -16.71 7.09
CA SER A 386 -30.12 -16.22 8.03
C SER A 386 -30.25 -14.70 7.99
N ASP A 387 -31.46 -14.20 8.17
CA ASP A 387 -31.79 -12.77 8.20
C ASP A 387 -31.32 -11.99 6.94
N CYS A 388 -31.13 -12.69 5.81
CA CYS A 388 -30.71 -12.10 4.54
C CYS A 388 -31.88 -11.53 3.74
N THR A 389 -31.61 -10.52 2.91
CA THR A 389 -32.49 -10.12 1.82
C THR A 389 -31.77 -10.28 0.49
N VAL A 390 -32.39 -10.95 -0.48
CA VAL A 390 -31.86 -11.17 -1.84
C VAL A 390 -32.92 -10.80 -2.86
N GLY A 391 -32.56 -10.10 -3.93
CA GLY A 391 -33.45 -9.91 -5.09
C GLY A 391 -33.69 -11.24 -5.81
N THR A 392 -32.75 -11.59 -6.69
CA THR A 392 -32.68 -12.85 -7.42
C THR A 392 -31.62 -13.77 -6.83
N LEU A 393 -32.01 -15.00 -6.51
CA LEU A 393 -31.15 -16.04 -5.96
C LEU A 393 -31.00 -17.21 -6.95
N THR A 394 -29.78 -17.44 -7.43
CA THR A 394 -29.38 -18.73 -8.04
C THR A 394 -28.49 -19.46 -7.07
N PHE A 395 -28.83 -20.70 -6.71
CA PHE A 395 -28.22 -21.42 -5.59
C PHE A 395 -27.81 -22.86 -5.95
N GLY A 396 -26.89 -23.01 -6.91
CA GLY A 396 -26.24 -24.29 -7.20
C GLY A 396 -25.03 -24.53 -6.28
N VAL A 397 -25.29 -25.06 -5.08
CA VAL A 397 -24.28 -25.27 -4.03
C VAL A 397 -24.36 -26.70 -3.48
N GLU A 398 -23.20 -27.34 -3.36
CA GLU A 398 -23.00 -28.60 -2.63
C GLU A 398 -22.48 -28.28 -1.22
N ILE A 399 -23.20 -28.70 -0.19
CA ILE A 399 -22.96 -28.34 1.22
C ILE A 399 -22.75 -29.61 2.05
N GLY A 400 -21.58 -29.73 2.67
CA GLY A 400 -21.26 -30.85 3.56
C GLY A 400 -21.95 -30.79 4.93
N GLY A 401 -22.20 -29.58 5.44
CA GLY A 401 -22.81 -29.30 6.73
C GLY A 401 -24.23 -28.74 6.64
N ARG A 402 -24.53 -27.76 7.48
CA ARG A 402 -25.86 -27.19 7.66
C ARG A 402 -26.15 -26.08 6.66
N LEU A 403 -27.40 -26.04 6.20
CA LEU A 403 -27.97 -24.90 5.49
C LEU A 403 -28.93 -24.12 6.41
N ASP A 404 -28.71 -22.82 6.61
CA ASP A 404 -29.62 -21.95 7.37
C ASP A 404 -30.17 -20.81 6.49
N PHE A 405 -31.48 -20.78 6.30
CA PHE A 405 -32.27 -19.75 5.62
C PHE A 405 -33.27 -19.10 6.58
N ALA A 406 -33.08 -19.21 7.90
CA ALA A 406 -34.01 -18.64 8.87
C ALA A 406 -34.19 -17.13 8.66
N TYR A 407 -35.43 -16.66 8.57
CA TYR A 407 -35.79 -15.25 8.35
C TYR A 407 -35.26 -14.63 7.05
N ALA A 408 -34.77 -15.44 6.11
CA ALA A 408 -34.35 -14.97 4.81
C ALA A 408 -35.55 -14.52 3.96
N HIS A 409 -35.37 -13.47 3.17
CA HIS A 409 -36.36 -12.96 2.22
C HIS A 409 -35.78 -12.89 0.81
N VAL A 410 -36.34 -13.66 -0.12
CA VAL A 410 -36.06 -13.53 -1.55
C VAL A 410 -37.21 -12.79 -2.23
N THR A 411 -36.94 -11.62 -2.83
CA THR A 411 -37.98 -10.71 -3.32
C THR A 411 -38.36 -10.94 -4.77
N ASP A 412 -37.48 -11.53 -5.58
CA ASP A 412 -37.74 -11.85 -6.98
C ASP A 412 -37.79 -13.37 -7.16
N THR A 413 -36.82 -13.95 -7.88
CA THR A 413 -36.80 -15.40 -8.17
C THR A 413 -35.79 -16.14 -7.32
N ALA A 414 -36.15 -17.35 -6.88
CA ALA A 414 -35.24 -18.28 -6.22
C ALA A 414 -35.12 -19.59 -7.00
N ALA A 415 -33.89 -19.97 -7.35
CA ALA A 415 -33.59 -21.20 -8.06
C ALA A 415 -32.52 -22.01 -7.32
N PHE A 416 -32.92 -23.18 -6.80
CA PHE A 416 -32.05 -24.15 -6.11
C PHE A 416 -31.62 -25.27 -7.06
N GLY A 417 -31.27 -24.90 -8.30
CA GLY A 417 -30.82 -25.85 -9.31
C GLY A 417 -29.54 -26.54 -8.86
N ASP A 418 -29.47 -27.87 -8.91
CA ASP A 418 -28.29 -28.66 -8.54
C ASP A 418 -27.79 -28.45 -7.09
N THR A 419 -28.66 -27.99 -6.18
CA THR A 419 -28.31 -27.86 -4.76
C THR A 419 -28.24 -29.23 -4.10
N VAL A 420 -27.19 -29.50 -3.33
CA VAL A 420 -27.08 -30.70 -2.49
C VAL A 420 -26.74 -30.28 -1.07
N VAL A 421 -27.52 -30.73 -0.09
CA VAL A 421 -27.27 -30.46 1.34
C VAL A 421 -27.20 -31.78 2.08
N HIS A 422 -26.01 -32.09 2.60
CA HIS A 422 -25.76 -33.34 3.32
C HIS A 422 -26.13 -33.27 4.81
N GLY A 423 -26.13 -32.07 5.40
CA GLY A 423 -26.57 -31.84 6.77
C GLY A 423 -27.96 -31.23 6.89
N PRO A 424 -28.36 -30.80 8.10
CA PRO A 424 -29.68 -30.23 8.34
C PRO A 424 -29.94 -28.95 7.55
N ALA A 425 -31.17 -28.77 7.09
CA ALA A 425 -31.60 -27.55 6.39
C ALA A 425 -32.71 -26.84 7.18
N ARG A 426 -32.56 -25.54 7.41
CA ARG A 426 -33.50 -24.71 8.18
C ARG A 426 -34.08 -23.58 7.33
N PHE A 427 -35.41 -23.47 7.32
CA PHE A 427 -36.16 -22.44 6.58
C PHE A 427 -37.20 -21.73 7.48
N THR A 428 -36.86 -21.54 8.76
CA THR A 428 -37.79 -20.96 9.74
C THR A 428 -38.11 -19.50 9.38
N SER A 429 -39.38 -19.17 9.16
CA SER A 429 -39.85 -17.84 8.76
C SER A 429 -39.19 -17.30 7.48
N ALA A 430 -38.75 -18.20 6.60
CA ALA A 430 -38.25 -17.82 5.28
C ALA A 430 -39.41 -17.34 4.38
N ARG A 431 -39.14 -16.33 3.57
CA ARG A 431 -40.11 -15.70 2.67
C ARG A 431 -39.60 -15.71 1.22
N PHE A 432 -40.46 -16.14 0.32
CA PHE A 432 -40.21 -16.10 -1.13
C PHE A 432 -41.39 -15.41 -1.83
N ASP A 433 -41.13 -14.34 -2.58
CA ASP A 433 -42.20 -13.61 -3.29
C ASP A 433 -42.55 -14.25 -4.67
N ALA A 434 -41.77 -15.25 -5.09
CA ALA A 434 -42.08 -16.15 -6.21
C ALA A 434 -41.87 -17.63 -5.82
N ASP A 435 -42.51 -18.53 -6.57
CA ASP A 435 -42.38 -19.98 -6.35
C ASP A 435 -40.91 -20.42 -6.60
N PRO A 436 -40.20 -20.96 -5.58
CA PRO A 436 -38.82 -21.39 -5.76
C PRO A 436 -38.74 -22.63 -6.67
N THR A 437 -37.78 -22.66 -7.59
CA THR A 437 -37.55 -23.83 -8.44
C THR A 437 -36.52 -24.77 -7.79
N LEU A 438 -36.83 -26.06 -7.70
CA LEU A 438 -36.02 -27.08 -7.02
C LEU A 438 -35.46 -28.14 -7.98
N THR A 439 -35.08 -27.74 -9.20
CA THR A 439 -34.61 -28.66 -10.24
C THR A 439 -33.36 -29.40 -9.76
N GLU A 440 -33.43 -30.72 -9.63
CA GLU A 440 -32.29 -31.57 -9.20
C GLU A 440 -31.74 -31.25 -7.80
N ALA A 441 -32.53 -30.58 -6.95
CA ALA A 441 -32.17 -30.30 -5.56
C ALA A 441 -32.31 -31.54 -4.66
N THR A 442 -31.33 -31.77 -3.79
CA THR A 442 -31.28 -32.89 -2.84
C THR A 442 -31.02 -32.41 -1.41
N LEU A 443 -31.84 -32.85 -0.46
CA LEU A 443 -31.66 -32.63 0.99
C LEU A 443 -31.59 -34.00 1.66
N ASP A 444 -30.41 -34.38 2.18
CA ASP A 444 -30.16 -35.73 2.69
C ASP A 444 -30.51 -35.92 4.18
N ASP A 445 -30.69 -34.82 4.92
CA ASP A 445 -30.96 -34.82 6.36
C ASP A 445 -32.25 -34.03 6.69
N THR A 446 -32.36 -33.62 7.94
CA THR A 446 -33.56 -33.08 8.56
C THR A 446 -33.86 -31.68 8.03
N VAL A 447 -35.11 -31.48 7.61
CA VAL A 447 -35.61 -30.18 7.17
C VAL A 447 -36.51 -29.55 8.23
N ALA A 448 -36.11 -28.39 8.74
CA ALA A 448 -36.88 -27.60 9.71
C ALA A 448 -37.51 -26.38 9.00
N ALA A 449 -38.74 -26.55 8.52
CA ALA A 449 -39.54 -25.48 7.90
C ALA A 449 -40.74 -25.12 8.81
N TYR A 450 -40.68 -23.95 9.44
CA TYR A 450 -41.75 -23.39 10.26
C TYR A 450 -42.06 -22.00 9.74
N ASP A 451 -43.35 -21.66 9.57
CA ASP A 451 -43.75 -20.31 9.14
C ASP A 451 -43.14 -19.84 7.81
N ILE A 452 -42.84 -20.78 6.91
CA ILE A 452 -42.40 -20.48 5.54
C ILE A 452 -43.57 -19.92 4.73
N SER A 453 -43.33 -18.85 3.98
CA SER A 453 -44.34 -18.20 3.14
C SER A 453 -43.89 -18.07 1.69
N VAL A 454 -44.83 -18.33 0.77
CA VAL A 454 -44.67 -18.08 -0.65
C VAL A 454 -45.82 -17.18 -1.09
N GLU A 455 -45.55 -15.91 -1.35
CA GLU A 455 -46.55 -14.90 -1.68
C GLU A 455 -46.31 -14.36 -3.08
N ARG A 456 -47.14 -14.76 -4.06
CA ARG A 456 -47.04 -14.18 -5.41
C ARG A 456 -47.29 -12.68 -5.33
N ALA A 457 -46.32 -11.87 -5.76
CA ALA A 457 -46.52 -10.45 -6.00
C ALA A 457 -47.74 -10.27 -6.91
N GLY A 458 -48.83 -9.74 -6.35
CA GLY A 458 -50.09 -9.57 -7.05
C GLY A 458 -49.88 -8.65 -8.26
N GLY A 459 -50.02 -9.21 -9.46
CA GLY A 459 -50.05 -8.41 -10.69
C GLY A 459 -51.19 -7.41 -10.63
N SER A 460 -50.85 -6.12 -10.72
CA SER A 460 -51.78 -5.04 -11.04
C SER A 460 -51.22 -4.20 -12.16
#